data_AF-Q08QE5-F1
#
_entry.id   AF-Q08QE5-F1
#
_cell.length_a   1.000
_cell.length_b   1.000
_cell.length_c   1.000
_cell.angle_alpha   90.00
_cell.angle_beta   90.00
_cell.angle_gamma   90.00
#
_symmetry.space_group_name_H-M   'P 1'
#
loop_
_entity.id
_entity.type
_entity.pdbx_description
1 polymer ?
#
loop_
_entity_poly.entity_id
_entity_poly.type
_entity_poly.pdbx_seq_one_letter_code
_entity_poly.pdbx_strand_id
1 'polypeptide(L)'
;MRAAPLSGREAAEACAYRGTITVLLAEPPPSSPVALRAWFDSLGLDALGIRVSVQPVLRFHFAGFSVSAVLGEGTYPREGLNLREVPPGFNLGRAYLGLMMGSPLERQMHALSPVFPHPFGPEGEMRLLARLVVALLGRGTGVVLNRARETVCGREDFIHRLGDLDDAACMPWTAWVTLAAGPGHEGYSSLGMGAFGLSEVCVPFEPGDRWAECRAAEAVRWACAKMVREDRSLAGGETLEVPVRARAGAWPSVSEGALERYRVELGKRAVLRRQPSTSPGEAWRTQPGQVQLNVYQAMLDEALCGQLPGDALAEYPSTHPGAPPYALLVRKVERSYAVFTSGFGRKVQPGGDMAGLPRIELGTFLPVPDFECAALVGSVARFIFARERSAEAFKPGDRLDLPMSKYGIAGFVLAQVALLTLYGGPAVALLVLVPLTAGEFPAVKLFGSDSLLRSLGEGAAFRAAVARRWRLPQA
;
A
#
# COMPACT_ATOMS: atom_id res chain seq x y z
N MET A 1 21.68 -23.94 38.62
CA MET A 1 21.55 -22.49 38.90
C MET A 1 20.45 -21.94 38.01
N ARG A 2 19.31 -21.50 38.54
CA ARG A 2 18.30 -20.76 37.76
C ARG A 2 18.78 -19.31 37.65
N ALA A 3 18.91 -18.79 36.43
CA ALA A 3 19.17 -17.36 36.24
C ALA A 3 18.04 -16.56 36.89
N ALA A 4 18.36 -15.45 37.56
CA ALA A 4 17.36 -14.52 38.06
C ALA A 4 16.49 -14.02 36.89
N PRO A 5 15.18 -13.77 37.09
CA PRO A 5 14.35 -13.17 36.06
C PRO A 5 14.94 -11.81 35.66
N LEU A 6 15.03 -11.56 34.34
CA LEU A 6 15.49 -10.28 33.81
C LEU A 6 14.51 -9.18 34.22
N SER A 7 15.04 -8.00 34.57
CA SER A 7 14.21 -6.81 34.71
C SER A 7 13.54 -6.46 33.38
N GLY A 8 12.44 -5.69 33.43
CA GLY A 8 11.74 -5.23 32.23
C GLY A 8 12.59 -4.38 31.28
N ARG A 9 13.74 -3.87 31.70
CA ARG A 9 14.69 -3.20 30.79
C ARG A 9 15.68 -4.17 30.18
N GLU A 10 16.25 -5.08 30.97
CA GLU A 10 17.17 -6.12 30.48
C GLU A 10 16.47 -7.07 29.49
N ALA A 11 15.19 -7.37 29.73
CA ALA A 11 14.38 -8.14 28.79
C ALA A 11 14.19 -7.40 27.46
N ALA A 12 13.97 -6.08 27.47
CA ALA A 12 13.83 -5.28 26.25
C ALA A 12 15.16 -5.22 25.48
N GLU A 13 16.28 -5.02 26.18
CA GLU A 13 17.62 -5.05 25.58
C GLU A 13 17.94 -6.44 24.98
N ALA A 14 17.55 -7.52 25.66
CA ALA A 14 17.67 -8.88 25.12
C ALA A 14 16.80 -9.08 23.87
N CYS A 15 15.57 -8.55 23.86
CA CYS A 15 14.67 -8.60 22.71
C CYS A 15 15.23 -7.80 21.53
N ALA A 16 15.72 -6.59 21.75
CA ALA A 16 16.38 -5.75 20.74
C ALA A 16 17.61 -6.45 20.14
N TYR A 17 18.47 -7.00 20.98
CA TYR A 17 19.74 -7.58 20.55
C TYR A 17 19.57 -8.94 19.85
N ARG A 18 18.73 -9.82 20.41
CA ARG A 18 18.59 -11.23 19.96
C ARG A 18 17.30 -11.52 19.22
N GLY A 19 16.23 -10.79 19.51
CA GLY A 19 14.93 -11.00 18.90
C GLY A 19 14.93 -10.78 17.40
N THR A 20 14.12 -11.57 16.71
CA THR A 20 13.73 -11.33 15.32
C THR A 20 12.59 -10.31 15.29
N ILE A 21 11.62 -10.48 16.19
CA ILE A 21 10.46 -9.62 16.36
C ILE A 21 10.05 -9.60 17.83
N THR A 22 9.47 -8.49 18.30
CA THR A 22 8.84 -8.40 19.61
C THR A 22 7.35 -8.15 19.44
N VAL A 23 6.50 -8.95 20.08
CA VAL A 23 5.05 -8.71 20.13
C VAL A 23 4.73 -7.84 21.34
N LEU A 24 4.02 -6.74 21.14
CA LEU A 24 3.56 -5.83 22.18
C LEU A 24 2.21 -6.32 22.69
N LEU A 25 2.14 -6.77 23.94
CA LEU A 25 0.94 -7.38 24.52
C LEU A 25 0.08 -6.30 25.19
N ALA A 26 -1.23 -6.31 24.94
CA ALA A 26 -2.16 -5.35 25.52
C ALA A 26 -2.29 -5.55 27.04
N GLU A 27 -2.18 -6.81 27.50
CA GLU A 27 -2.24 -7.21 28.90
C GLU A 27 -1.05 -8.11 29.25
N PRO A 28 -0.56 -8.06 30.50
CA PRO A 28 0.48 -8.98 30.95
C PRO A 28 -0.04 -10.42 30.99
N PRO A 29 0.71 -11.41 30.49
CA PRO A 29 0.32 -12.80 30.64
C PRO A 29 0.50 -13.26 32.09
N PRO A 30 -0.12 -14.38 32.50
CA PRO A 30 0.02 -14.92 33.85
C PRO A 30 1.48 -15.29 34.18
N SER A 31 1.89 -15.09 35.44
CA SER A 31 3.26 -15.35 35.89
C SER A 31 3.52 -16.81 36.31
N SER A 32 2.48 -17.56 36.67
CA SER A 32 2.64 -18.98 37.03
C SER A 32 2.80 -19.85 35.78
N PRO A 33 3.72 -20.83 35.74
CA PRO A 33 3.95 -21.67 34.57
C PRO A 33 2.69 -22.40 34.06
N VAL A 34 1.83 -22.85 34.98
CA VAL A 34 0.57 -23.53 34.66
C VAL A 34 -0.42 -22.56 34.02
N ALA A 35 -0.61 -21.37 34.60
CA ALA A 35 -1.52 -20.37 34.05
C ALA A 35 -0.99 -19.77 32.73
N LEU A 36 0.34 -19.61 32.61
CA LEU A 36 0.99 -19.16 31.38
C LEU A 36 0.79 -20.19 30.25
N ARG A 37 0.92 -21.49 30.55
CA ARG A 37 0.64 -22.54 29.58
C ARG A 37 -0.83 -22.49 29.13
N ALA A 38 -1.77 -22.43 30.07
CA ALA A 38 -3.19 -22.32 29.75
C ALA A 38 -3.51 -21.05 28.93
N TRP A 39 -2.81 -19.94 29.20
CA TRP A 39 -2.92 -18.71 28.41
C TRP A 39 -2.49 -18.93 26.96
N PHE A 40 -1.36 -19.59 26.72
CA PHE A 40 -0.93 -19.95 25.37
C PHE A 40 -1.86 -20.95 24.68
N ASP A 41 -2.35 -21.96 25.41
CA ASP A 41 -3.30 -22.93 24.88
C ASP A 41 -4.60 -22.23 24.41
N SER A 42 -5.04 -21.18 25.13
CA SER A 42 -6.21 -20.38 24.75
C SER A 42 -6.05 -19.59 23.44
N LEU A 43 -4.83 -19.47 22.91
CA LEU A 43 -4.57 -18.85 21.60
C LEU A 43 -4.77 -19.82 20.42
N GLY A 44 -5.11 -21.09 20.67
CA GLY A 44 -5.34 -22.08 19.62
C GLY A 44 -4.06 -22.51 18.89
N LEU A 45 -2.90 -22.40 19.54
CA LEU A 45 -1.59 -22.70 18.94
C LEU A 45 -1.46 -24.15 18.46
N ASP A 46 -2.07 -25.10 19.15
CA ASP A 46 -2.06 -26.52 18.76
C ASP A 46 -2.73 -26.75 17.40
N ALA A 47 -3.80 -26.01 17.07
CA ALA A 47 -4.46 -26.08 15.77
C ALA A 47 -3.57 -25.54 14.63
N LEU A 48 -2.58 -24.71 14.96
CA LEU A 48 -1.55 -24.22 14.06
C LEU A 48 -0.30 -25.14 14.03
N GLY A 49 -0.33 -26.27 14.75
CA GLY A 49 0.80 -27.19 14.88
C GLY A 49 1.93 -26.67 15.78
N ILE A 50 1.65 -25.71 16.66
CA ILE A 50 2.65 -25.04 17.51
C ILE A 50 2.52 -25.52 18.95
N ARG A 51 3.53 -26.25 19.43
CA ARG A 51 3.56 -26.71 20.83
C ARG A 51 4.35 -25.75 21.71
N VAL A 52 3.89 -25.49 22.92
CA VAL A 52 4.53 -24.53 23.85
C VAL A 52 5.19 -25.23 25.03
N SER A 53 6.48 -24.94 25.26
CA SER A 53 7.19 -25.31 26.48
C SER A 53 7.45 -24.06 27.31
N VAL A 54 7.08 -24.08 28.59
CA VAL A 54 7.18 -22.92 29.51
C VAL A 54 8.33 -23.03 30.50
N GLN A 55 9.06 -24.16 30.57
CA GLN A 55 10.18 -24.37 31.49
C GLN A 55 11.29 -25.24 30.87
N PRO A 56 12.58 -24.94 31.14
CA PRO A 56 13.11 -23.80 31.89
C PRO A 56 13.16 -22.48 31.11
N VAL A 57 12.90 -22.52 29.80
CA VAL A 57 12.88 -21.37 28.88
C VAL A 57 11.60 -21.47 28.05
N LEU A 58 10.91 -20.34 27.85
CA LEU A 58 9.73 -20.30 26.99
C LEU A 58 10.14 -20.58 25.54
N ARG A 59 9.55 -21.62 24.95
CA ARG A 59 9.81 -22.06 23.58
C ARG A 59 8.54 -22.43 22.85
N PHE A 60 8.49 -22.07 21.57
CA PHE A 60 7.47 -22.49 20.61
C PHE A 60 8.10 -23.50 19.66
N HIS A 61 7.52 -24.69 19.59
CA HIS A 61 8.00 -25.81 18.80
C HIS A 61 7.13 -25.98 17.57
N PHE A 62 7.76 -25.93 16.40
CA PHE A 62 7.16 -26.20 15.10
C PHE A 62 7.66 -27.55 14.57
N ALA A 63 7.14 -28.01 13.44
CA ALA A 63 7.77 -29.08 12.70
C ALA A 63 9.15 -28.61 12.22
N GLY A 64 10.22 -29.23 12.72
CA GLY A 64 11.60 -29.00 12.26
C GLY A 64 12.39 -27.89 12.95
N PHE A 65 11.76 -26.95 13.67
CA PHE A 65 12.50 -25.89 14.39
C PHE A 65 11.81 -25.42 15.67
N SER A 66 12.48 -24.56 16.43
CA SER A 66 11.93 -23.98 17.66
C SER A 66 12.34 -22.52 17.83
N VAL A 67 11.41 -21.71 18.33
CA VAL A 67 11.61 -20.29 18.61
C VAL A 67 11.68 -20.12 20.11
N SER A 68 12.79 -19.56 20.61
CA SER A 68 12.88 -19.18 22.02
C SER A 68 12.22 -17.83 22.23
N ALA A 69 11.67 -17.58 23.41
CA ALA A 69 11.06 -16.30 23.71
C ALA A 69 11.49 -15.74 25.06
N VAL A 70 11.55 -14.41 25.12
CA VAL A 70 11.75 -13.64 26.36
C VAL A 70 10.51 -12.82 26.61
N LEU A 71 9.88 -13.08 27.75
CA LEU A 71 8.76 -12.30 28.24
C LEU A 71 9.30 -11.15 29.10
N GLY A 72 8.89 -9.93 28.78
CA GLY A 72 9.14 -8.76 29.60
C GLY A 72 7.86 -8.19 30.19
N GLU A 73 7.96 -7.71 31.42
CA GLU A 73 6.86 -7.06 32.14
C GLU A 73 6.89 -5.54 31.96
N GLY A 74 5.71 -4.93 31.90
CA GLY A 74 5.55 -3.49 31.73
C GLY A 74 5.53 -3.04 30.27
N THR A 75 5.40 -1.73 30.07
CA THR A 75 5.41 -1.12 28.73
C THR A 75 6.79 -1.27 28.09
N TYR A 76 6.84 -1.60 26.80
CA TYR A 76 8.10 -1.66 26.07
C TYR A 76 8.78 -0.28 26.07
N PRO A 77 10.08 -0.17 26.39
CA PRO A 77 10.79 1.11 26.42
C PRO A 77 10.66 1.88 25.10
N ARG A 78 10.37 3.18 25.18
CA ARG A 78 10.13 4.00 23.99
C ARG A 78 11.44 4.48 23.35
N GLU A 79 12.50 4.54 24.15
CA GLU A 79 13.82 4.99 23.76
C GLU A 79 14.39 4.10 22.64
N GLY A 80 14.87 4.72 21.56
CA GLY A 80 15.46 3.99 20.42
C GLY A 80 14.46 3.53 19.34
N LEU A 81 13.16 3.43 19.67
CA LEU A 81 12.15 2.97 18.74
C LEU A 81 11.95 3.91 17.55
N ASN A 82 11.80 3.32 16.36
CA ASN A 82 11.30 4.05 15.18
C ASN A 82 9.77 4.01 15.14
N LEU A 83 9.15 5.13 15.50
CA LEU A 83 7.69 5.29 15.64
C LEU A 83 7.02 5.96 14.43
N ARG A 84 7.73 6.13 13.31
CA ARG A 84 7.21 6.86 12.14
C ARG A 84 5.98 6.22 11.50
N GLU A 85 5.81 4.92 11.65
CA GLU A 85 4.73 4.15 11.03
C GLU A 85 3.48 4.05 11.92
N VAL A 86 3.49 4.64 13.13
CA VAL A 86 2.35 4.58 14.07
C VAL A 86 1.92 5.99 14.50
N PRO A 87 0.64 6.18 14.87
CA PRO A 87 0.15 7.49 15.28
C PRO A 87 0.85 7.98 16.57
N PRO A 88 0.90 9.30 16.79
CA PRO A 88 1.34 9.86 18.07
C PRO A 88 0.56 9.25 19.24
N GLY A 89 1.26 8.88 20.32
CA GLY A 89 0.64 8.25 21.48
C GLY A 89 0.29 6.76 21.34
N PHE A 90 0.78 6.07 20.30
CA PHE A 90 0.59 4.62 20.13
C PHE A 90 0.92 3.83 21.42
N ASN A 91 0.05 2.88 21.77
CA ASN A 91 0.16 2.07 22.97
C ASN A 91 1.19 0.93 22.78
N LEU A 92 2.33 1.04 23.47
CA LEU A 92 3.42 0.05 23.44
C LEU A 92 3.17 -1.18 24.33
N GLY A 93 1.92 -1.41 24.72
CA GLY A 93 1.51 -2.56 25.51
C GLY A 93 1.79 -2.41 27.01
N ARG A 94 1.40 -3.44 27.76
CA ARG A 94 1.62 -3.59 29.21
C ARG A 94 2.55 -4.75 29.56
N ALA A 95 2.94 -5.51 28.54
CA ALA A 95 3.98 -6.53 28.54
C ALA A 95 4.44 -6.72 27.09
N TYR A 96 5.48 -7.51 26.89
CA TYR A 96 5.97 -7.81 25.55
C TYR A 96 6.66 -9.16 25.48
N LEU A 97 6.68 -9.75 24.29
CA LEU A 97 7.25 -11.07 24.05
C LEU A 97 8.21 -11.01 22.86
N GLY A 98 9.52 -11.03 23.13
CA GLY A 98 10.55 -11.10 22.11
C GLY A 98 10.72 -12.53 21.60
N LEU A 99 10.55 -12.74 20.30
CA LEU A 99 10.70 -14.02 19.64
C LEU A 99 12.07 -14.14 18.97
N MET A 100 12.81 -15.18 19.30
CA MET A 100 14.19 -15.42 18.87
C MET A 100 14.23 -16.71 18.05
N MET A 101 14.36 -16.55 16.73
CA MET A 101 14.80 -17.63 15.87
C MET A 101 16.29 -17.90 16.14
N GLY A 102 16.72 -19.15 15.97
CA GLY A 102 18.07 -19.63 16.25
C GLY A 102 19.20 -18.84 15.57
N SER A 103 20.44 -19.28 15.81
CA SER A 103 21.64 -18.51 15.48
C SER A 103 21.72 -18.18 13.98
N PRO A 104 22.37 -17.06 13.58
CA PRO A 104 22.58 -16.72 12.18
C PRO A 104 23.25 -17.82 11.34
N LEU A 105 23.95 -18.76 11.99
CA LEU A 105 24.66 -19.87 11.34
C LEU A 105 23.70 -20.89 10.70
N GLU A 106 22.55 -21.16 11.31
CA GLU A 106 21.51 -22.03 10.74
C GLU A 106 20.94 -21.42 9.44
N ARG A 107 20.80 -20.09 9.40
CA ARG A 107 20.38 -19.34 8.20
C ARG A 107 21.44 -19.35 7.08
N GLN A 108 22.73 -19.38 7.42
CA GLN A 108 23.78 -19.59 6.43
C GLN A 108 23.80 -21.02 5.88
N MET A 109 23.38 -22.01 6.69
CA MET A 109 23.27 -23.40 6.23
C MET A 109 22.12 -23.62 5.23
N HIS A 110 21.02 -22.86 5.33
CA HIS A 110 19.96 -22.84 4.31
C HIS A 110 20.50 -22.48 2.92
N ALA A 111 21.36 -21.45 2.83
CA ALA A 111 21.99 -21.03 1.57
C ALA A 111 22.96 -22.08 0.99
N LEU A 112 23.37 -23.08 1.78
CA LEU A 112 24.35 -24.10 1.41
C LEU A 112 23.73 -25.46 1.10
N SER A 113 22.43 -25.66 1.33
CA SER A 113 21.76 -26.94 1.09
C SER A 113 20.37 -26.75 0.47
N PRO A 114 20.13 -27.26 -0.76
CA PRO A 114 18.83 -27.17 -1.44
C PRO A 114 17.73 -28.02 -0.77
N VAL A 115 18.04 -28.73 0.31
CA VAL A 115 17.10 -29.58 1.05
C VAL A 115 16.20 -28.76 1.97
N PHE A 116 16.58 -27.55 2.33
CA PHE A 116 15.78 -26.74 3.25
C PHE A 116 14.66 -25.98 2.53
N PRO A 117 13.44 -25.94 3.08
CA PRO A 117 12.36 -25.14 2.53
C PRO A 117 12.72 -23.65 2.49
N HIS A 118 12.25 -22.97 1.44
CA HIS A 118 12.32 -21.53 1.32
C HIS A 118 11.73 -20.83 2.57
N PRO A 119 12.43 -19.93 3.26
CA PRO A 119 11.99 -19.39 4.56
C PRO A 119 10.61 -18.74 4.55
N PHE A 120 10.23 -18.11 3.42
CA PHE A 120 8.91 -17.48 3.22
C PHE A 120 7.91 -18.34 2.43
N GLY A 121 8.31 -19.55 2.03
CA GLY A 121 7.46 -20.47 1.27
C GLY A 121 6.35 -21.11 2.12
N PRO A 122 5.55 -22.03 1.55
CA PRO A 122 4.42 -22.66 2.24
C PRO A 122 4.78 -23.35 3.56
N GLU A 123 5.93 -23.99 3.63
CA GLU A 123 6.44 -24.69 4.83
C GLU A 123 7.60 -23.93 5.50
N GLY A 124 7.82 -22.68 5.09
CA GLY A 124 8.94 -21.87 5.54
C GLY A 124 8.81 -21.40 6.99
N GLU A 125 9.95 -21.32 7.69
CA GLU A 125 10.03 -20.90 9.09
C GLU A 125 9.43 -19.51 9.35
N MET A 126 9.59 -18.57 8.41
CA MET A 126 9.08 -17.20 8.55
C MET A 126 7.56 -17.14 8.44
N ARG A 127 6.96 -18.00 7.62
CA ARG A 127 5.50 -18.11 7.51
C ARG A 127 4.91 -18.71 8.79
N LEU A 128 5.56 -19.73 9.34
CA LEU A 128 5.14 -20.34 10.61
C LEU A 128 5.32 -19.36 11.78
N LEU A 129 6.41 -18.60 11.81
CA LEU A 129 6.60 -17.51 12.78
C LEU A 129 5.53 -16.42 12.61
N ALA A 130 5.16 -16.05 11.37
CA ALA A 130 4.07 -15.10 11.12
C ALA A 130 2.75 -15.57 11.75
N ARG A 131 2.39 -16.85 11.59
CA ARG A 131 1.18 -17.43 12.22
C ARG A 131 1.22 -17.33 13.74
N LEU A 132 2.38 -17.61 14.35
CA LEU A 132 2.56 -17.43 15.80
C LEU A 132 2.36 -15.96 16.20
N VAL A 133 2.98 -15.02 15.48
CA VAL A 133 2.85 -13.59 15.76
C VAL A 133 1.39 -13.14 15.62
N VAL A 134 0.66 -13.60 14.61
CA VAL A 134 -0.77 -13.30 14.43
C VAL A 134 -1.60 -13.82 15.61
N ALA A 135 -1.36 -15.06 16.04
CA ALA A 135 -2.05 -15.63 17.20
C ALA A 135 -1.79 -14.80 18.47
N LEU A 136 -0.54 -14.40 18.71
CA LEU A 136 -0.15 -13.54 19.84
C LEU A 136 -0.77 -12.14 19.72
N LEU A 137 -0.83 -11.56 18.52
CA LEU A 137 -1.46 -10.28 18.24
C LEU A 137 -2.98 -10.30 18.52
N GLY A 138 -3.61 -11.47 18.60
CA GLY A 138 -4.96 -11.63 19.15
C GLY A 138 -5.11 -11.00 20.55
N ARG A 139 -4.02 -10.91 21.32
CA ARG A 139 -3.91 -10.23 22.63
C ARG A 139 -2.94 -9.05 22.63
N GLY A 140 -2.49 -8.59 21.45
CA GLY A 140 -1.46 -7.57 21.29
C GLY A 140 -1.93 -6.27 20.66
N THR A 141 -1.12 -5.22 20.81
CA THR A 141 -1.36 -3.89 20.19
C THR A 141 -0.58 -3.69 18.90
N GLY A 142 0.56 -4.37 18.74
CA GLY A 142 1.44 -4.27 17.58
C GLY A 142 2.74 -5.04 17.77
N VAL A 143 3.74 -4.75 16.96
CA VAL A 143 5.05 -5.41 16.98
C VAL A 143 6.20 -4.41 16.88
N VAL A 144 7.37 -4.82 17.33
CA VAL A 144 8.65 -4.17 17.06
C VAL A 144 9.49 -5.06 16.15
N LEU A 145 9.89 -4.52 15.00
CA LEU A 145 10.77 -5.17 14.05
C LEU A 145 12.22 -4.92 14.46
N ASN A 146 12.75 -5.75 15.37
CA ASN A 146 14.05 -5.54 16.02
C ASN A 146 15.21 -5.45 15.01
N ARG A 147 15.11 -6.19 13.89
CA ARG A 147 16.12 -6.19 12.82
C ARG A 147 15.94 -5.08 11.79
N ALA A 148 14.83 -4.35 11.85
CA ALA A 148 14.48 -3.27 10.94
C ALA A 148 14.52 -1.92 11.68
N ARG A 149 15.64 -1.65 12.37
CA ARG A 149 15.85 -0.46 13.24
C ARG A 149 14.73 -0.25 14.28
N GLU A 150 14.32 -1.34 14.93
CA GLU A 150 13.32 -1.28 16.00
C GLU A 150 12.05 -0.55 15.58
N THR A 151 11.62 -0.78 14.34
CA THR A 151 10.44 -0.14 13.76
C THR A 151 9.18 -0.71 14.38
N VAL A 152 8.34 0.17 14.91
CA VAL A 152 7.05 -0.22 15.48
C VAL A 152 6.01 -0.25 14.39
N CYS A 153 5.27 -1.35 14.32
CA CYS A 153 4.17 -1.54 13.39
C CYS A 153 2.89 -1.86 14.18
N GLY A 154 1.80 -1.16 13.88
CA GLY A 154 0.50 -1.45 14.48
C GLY A 154 0.00 -2.85 14.11
N ARG A 155 -0.83 -3.45 14.97
CA ARG A 155 -1.40 -4.79 14.75
C ARG A 155 -2.01 -4.95 13.35
N GLU A 156 -2.92 -4.06 12.99
CA GLU A 156 -3.67 -4.16 11.73
C GLU A 156 -2.75 -3.99 10.51
N ASP A 157 -1.81 -3.05 10.57
CA ASP A 157 -0.83 -2.84 9.50
C ASP A 157 0.09 -4.04 9.32
N PHE A 158 0.56 -4.63 10.42
CA PHE A 158 1.41 -5.81 10.38
C PHE A 158 0.66 -7.00 9.76
N ILE A 159 -0.57 -7.27 10.20
CA ILE A 159 -1.41 -8.35 9.65
C ILE A 159 -1.67 -8.12 8.16
N HIS A 160 -2.00 -6.89 7.77
CA HIS A 160 -2.22 -6.56 6.36
C HIS A 160 -0.98 -6.82 5.49
N ARG A 161 0.22 -6.48 5.98
CA ARG A 161 1.50 -6.71 5.27
C ARG A 161 1.87 -8.17 5.11
N LEU A 162 1.30 -9.09 5.90
CA LEU A 162 1.55 -10.52 5.77
C LEU A 162 0.85 -11.14 4.56
N GLY A 163 -0.26 -10.55 4.10
CA GLY A 163 -1.12 -11.17 3.08
C GLY A 163 -1.83 -12.42 3.60
N ASP A 164 -2.25 -13.30 2.69
CA ASP A 164 -2.88 -14.57 3.04
C ASP A 164 -1.82 -15.63 3.33
N LEU A 165 -1.70 -16.07 4.58
CA LEU A 165 -0.71 -17.07 4.98
C LEU A 165 -1.09 -18.50 4.54
N ASP A 166 -2.33 -18.74 4.13
CA ASP A 166 -2.82 -20.02 3.60
C ASP A 166 -2.57 -20.16 2.09
N ASP A 167 -2.36 -19.06 1.37
CA ASP A 167 -2.01 -19.09 -0.06
C ASP A 167 -0.52 -19.43 -0.28
N ALA A 168 -0.24 -20.47 -1.07
CA ALA A 168 1.12 -20.92 -1.35
C ALA A 168 1.98 -19.90 -2.13
N ALA A 169 1.38 -19.04 -2.96
CA ALA A 169 2.05 -18.01 -3.76
C ALA A 169 2.38 -16.72 -2.95
N CYS A 170 1.74 -16.55 -1.79
CA CYS A 170 2.03 -15.48 -0.85
C CYS A 170 3.40 -15.68 -0.17
N MET A 171 4.21 -14.65 -0.05
CA MET A 171 5.48 -14.65 0.67
C MET A 171 5.48 -13.46 1.62
N PRO A 172 5.29 -13.65 2.94
CA PRO A 172 4.97 -12.57 3.88
C PRO A 172 6.15 -11.63 4.23
N TRP A 173 7.10 -11.41 3.32
CA TRP A 173 8.35 -10.71 3.58
C TRP A 173 8.16 -9.22 3.95
N THR A 174 7.14 -8.55 3.40
CA THR A 174 6.90 -7.12 3.64
C THR A 174 6.55 -6.78 5.09
N ALA A 175 6.10 -7.75 5.88
CA ALA A 175 5.85 -7.52 7.31
C ALA A 175 7.16 -7.43 8.13
N TRP A 176 8.28 -7.92 7.59
CA TRP A 176 9.55 -8.05 8.30
C TRP A 176 10.58 -6.98 7.95
N VAL A 177 10.28 -6.18 6.93
CA VAL A 177 11.19 -5.22 6.32
C VAL A 177 10.53 -3.85 6.33
N THR A 178 11.28 -2.81 6.66
CA THR A 178 10.82 -1.42 6.49
C THR A 178 11.62 -0.72 5.40
N LEU A 179 11.03 0.32 4.83
CA LEU A 179 11.70 1.25 3.94
C LEU A 179 11.97 2.54 4.72
N ALA A 180 13.22 2.97 4.74
CA ALA A 180 13.60 4.23 5.35
C ALA A 180 14.20 5.16 4.30
N ALA A 181 13.77 6.42 4.31
CA ALA A 181 14.50 7.48 3.65
C ALA A 181 15.89 7.62 4.31
N GLY A 182 16.92 7.75 3.48
CA GLY A 182 18.30 7.97 3.92
C GLY A 182 18.46 9.29 4.68
N PRO A 183 19.55 9.46 5.46
CA PRO A 183 19.92 10.76 6.01
C PRO A 183 19.93 11.82 4.91
N GLY A 184 19.39 13.01 5.19
CA GLY A 184 19.30 14.08 4.19
C GLY A 184 18.29 13.85 3.08
N HIS A 185 17.44 12.81 3.16
CA HIS A 185 16.48 12.45 2.12
C HIS A 185 17.17 12.20 0.77
N GLU A 186 18.29 11.48 0.78
CA GLU A 186 19.11 11.22 -0.42
C GLU A 186 18.70 9.96 -1.19
N GLY A 187 17.74 9.18 -0.69
CA GLY A 187 17.35 7.89 -1.26
C GLY A 187 16.45 7.08 -0.35
N TYR A 188 15.95 5.95 -0.84
CA TYR A 188 15.32 4.91 -0.01
C TYR A 188 16.28 3.76 0.24
N SER A 189 16.13 3.12 1.40
CA SER A 189 16.82 1.87 1.73
C SER A 189 15.89 0.87 2.39
N SER A 190 16.05 -0.41 2.08
CA SER A 190 15.48 -1.47 2.90
C SER A 190 16.22 -1.57 4.23
N LEU A 191 15.51 -2.05 5.24
CA LEU A 191 16.06 -2.41 6.53
C LEU A 191 15.40 -3.69 7.01
N GLY A 192 16.20 -4.68 7.40
CA GLY A 192 15.75 -5.97 7.91
C GLY A 192 16.06 -7.14 6.97
N MET A 193 16.45 -6.89 5.72
CA MET A 193 16.82 -7.95 4.77
C MET A 193 18.02 -8.76 5.28
N GLY A 194 18.96 -8.10 5.96
CA GLY A 194 20.14 -8.76 6.53
C GLY A 194 19.80 -9.84 7.56
N ALA A 195 18.64 -9.75 8.21
CA ALA A 195 18.17 -10.79 9.12
C ALA A 195 17.89 -12.12 8.42
N PHE A 196 17.68 -12.10 7.10
CA PHE A 196 17.33 -13.27 6.29
C PHE A 196 18.49 -13.69 5.38
N GLY A 197 19.71 -13.21 5.64
CA GLY A 197 20.88 -13.51 4.81
C GLY A 197 20.88 -12.79 3.45
N LEU A 198 19.98 -11.82 3.27
CA LEU A 198 19.85 -11.04 2.03
C LEU A 198 20.48 -9.66 2.22
N SER A 199 21.09 -9.14 1.15
CA SER A 199 21.68 -7.81 1.17
C SER A 199 20.60 -6.73 1.36
N GLU A 200 20.89 -5.70 2.15
CA GLU A 200 20.06 -4.49 2.12
C GLU A 200 20.19 -3.83 0.75
N VAL A 201 19.12 -3.18 0.31
CA VAL A 201 19.02 -2.48 -0.97
C VAL A 201 18.87 -1.00 -0.72
N CYS A 202 19.54 -0.17 -1.50
CA CYS A 202 19.26 1.26 -1.52
C CYS A 202 19.16 1.81 -2.94
N VAL A 203 18.29 2.79 -3.11
CA VAL A 203 18.15 3.54 -4.36
C VAL A 203 18.30 5.02 -4.03
N PRO A 204 19.37 5.68 -4.51
CA PRO A 204 19.55 7.11 -4.35
C PRO A 204 18.52 7.86 -5.19
N PHE A 205 18.10 9.03 -4.72
CA PHE A 205 17.24 9.92 -5.49
C PHE A 205 18.06 10.58 -6.59
N GLU A 206 17.51 10.62 -7.80
CA GLU A 206 18.09 11.41 -8.88
C GLU A 206 17.75 12.89 -8.67
N PRO A 207 18.75 13.78 -8.58
CA PRO A 207 18.51 15.20 -8.42
C PRO A 207 17.67 15.76 -9.58
N GLY A 208 16.63 16.53 -9.24
CA GLY A 208 15.76 17.16 -10.22
C GLY A 208 14.72 16.22 -10.84
N ASP A 209 14.74 14.92 -10.53
CA ASP A 209 13.65 14.02 -10.91
C ASP A 209 12.54 14.04 -9.87
N ARG A 210 11.35 14.50 -10.29
CA ARG A 210 10.14 14.52 -9.45
C ARG A 210 9.67 13.10 -9.09
N TRP A 211 10.04 12.10 -9.87
CA TRP A 211 9.71 10.69 -9.64
C TRP A 211 10.67 9.97 -8.71
N ALA A 212 11.83 10.57 -8.42
CA ALA A 212 12.93 9.91 -7.75
C ALA A 212 12.49 9.21 -6.46
N GLU A 213 11.63 9.85 -5.67
CA GLU A 213 11.18 9.31 -4.39
C GLU A 213 10.28 8.07 -4.57
N CYS A 214 9.18 8.18 -5.34
CA CYS A 214 8.28 7.07 -5.60
C CYS A 214 9.00 5.91 -6.31
N ARG A 215 9.83 6.21 -7.33
CA ARG A 215 10.57 5.21 -8.09
C ARG A 215 11.59 4.48 -7.23
N ALA A 216 12.31 5.19 -6.37
CA ALA A 216 13.22 4.57 -5.42
C ALA A 216 12.49 3.63 -4.46
N ALA A 217 11.33 4.03 -3.92
CA ALA A 217 10.56 3.16 -3.03
C ALA A 217 10.08 1.87 -3.75
N GLU A 218 9.56 2.01 -4.96
CA GLU A 218 9.14 0.88 -5.79
C GLU A 218 10.29 -0.04 -6.14
N ALA A 219 11.44 0.51 -6.55
CA ALA A 219 12.63 -0.26 -6.89
C ALA A 219 13.21 -1.01 -5.68
N VAL A 220 13.25 -0.39 -4.49
CA VAL A 220 13.63 -1.09 -3.25
C VAL A 220 12.69 -2.26 -2.98
N ARG A 221 11.36 -2.06 -3.05
CA ARG A 221 10.38 -3.13 -2.78
C ARG A 221 10.49 -4.25 -3.81
N TRP A 222 10.64 -3.91 -5.09
CA TRP A 222 10.78 -4.87 -6.17
C TRP A 222 12.05 -5.72 -6.01
N ALA A 223 13.17 -5.08 -5.69
CA ALA A 223 14.43 -5.76 -5.42
C ALA A 223 14.33 -6.71 -4.23
N CYS A 224 13.70 -6.28 -3.13
CA CYS A 224 13.48 -7.14 -1.98
C CYS A 224 12.60 -8.34 -2.35
N ALA A 225 11.49 -8.13 -3.06
CA ALA A 225 10.62 -9.20 -3.51
C ALA A 225 11.34 -10.19 -4.44
N LYS A 226 12.19 -9.71 -5.35
CA LYS A 226 13.01 -10.57 -6.22
C LYS A 226 14.00 -11.41 -5.42
N MET A 227 14.77 -10.79 -4.52
CA MET A 227 15.75 -11.49 -3.69
C MET A 227 15.10 -12.54 -2.79
N VAL A 228 13.93 -12.21 -2.22
CA VAL A 228 13.15 -13.17 -1.44
C VAL A 228 12.73 -14.32 -2.34
N ARG A 229 12.03 -14.07 -3.45
CA ARG A 229 11.48 -15.13 -4.33
C ARG A 229 12.53 -16.05 -4.93
N GLU A 230 13.69 -15.49 -5.27
CA GLU A 230 14.81 -16.23 -5.86
C GLU A 230 15.77 -16.78 -4.79
N ASP A 231 15.48 -16.55 -3.51
CA ASP A 231 16.29 -16.92 -2.34
C ASP A 231 17.79 -16.61 -2.52
N ARG A 232 18.09 -15.43 -3.03
CA ARG A 232 19.46 -14.98 -3.30
C ARG A 232 19.59 -13.47 -3.20
N SER A 233 20.79 -13.00 -2.84
CA SER A 233 21.12 -11.59 -3.00
C SER A 233 21.25 -11.22 -4.49
N LEU A 234 21.05 -9.94 -4.80
CA LEU A 234 21.32 -9.41 -6.14
C LEU A 234 22.82 -9.51 -6.47
N ALA A 235 23.14 -9.80 -7.73
CA ALA A 235 24.51 -9.90 -8.20
C ALA A 235 25.04 -8.55 -8.70
N GLY A 236 26.35 -8.32 -8.56
CA GLY A 236 26.99 -7.11 -9.09
C GLY A 236 26.90 -7.05 -10.61
N GLY A 237 26.47 -5.91 -11.14
CA GLY A 237 26.22 -5.72 -12.57
C GLY A 237 24.90 -6.29 -13.07
N GLU A 238 24.13 -6.98 -12.24
CA GLU A 238 22.77 -7.43 -12.57
C GLU A 238 21.91 -6.23 -12.97
N THR A 239 21.02 -6.42 -13.96
CA THR A 239 20.03 -5.42 -14.35
C THR A 239 18.67 -5.83 -13.80
N LEU A 240 18.08 -4.95 -12.99
CA LEU A 240 16.75 -5.11 -12.45
C LEU A 240 15.77 -4.32 -13.31
N GLU A 241 14.77 -5.01 -13.88
CA GLU A 241 13.65 -4.36 -14.55
C GLU A 241 12.50 -4.19 -13.55
N VAL A 242 12.26 -2.95 -13.16
CA VAL A 242 11.25 -2.55 -12.17
C VAL A 242 10.06 -1.95 -12.91
N PRO A 243 8.89 -2.58 -12.86
CA PRO A 243 7.67 -2.02 -13.44
C PRO A 243 7.35 -0.64 -12.88
N VAL A 244 6.84 0.25 -13.73
CA VAL A 244 6.30 1.51 -13.23
C VAL A 244 5.04 1.24 -12.43
N ARG A 245 4.94 1.84 -11.23
CA ARG A 245 3.84 1.68 -10.28
C ARG A 245 3.81 0.31 -9.61
N ALA A 246 4.97 -0.32 -9.43
CA ALA A 246 5.12 -1.63 -8.82
C ALA A 246 4.67 -1.62 -7.34
N ARG A 247 3.69 -2.47 -7.01
CA ARG A 247 3.20 -2.68 -5.64
C ARG A 247 3.65 -4.03 -5.10
N ALA A 248 4.96 -4.28 -5.16
CA ALA A 248 5.53 -5.50 -4.61
C ALA A 248 5.24 -5.61 -3.11
N GLY A 249 4.52 -6.67 -2.77
CA GLY A 249 4.04 -6.99 -1.43
C GLY A 249 4.24 -8.46 -1.12
N ALA A 250 3.37 -9.03 -0.30
CA ALA A 250 3.40 -10.45 -0.02
C ALA A 250 3.10 -11.30 -1.27
N TRP A 251 2.31 -10.78 -2.20
CA TRP A 251 1.91 -11.49 -3.42
C TRP A 251 2.85 -11.24 -4.60
N PRO A 252 2.85 -12.13 -5.61
CA PRO A 252 3.55 -11.87 -6.85
C PRO A 252 3.00 -10.61 -7.50
N SER A 253 3.87 -9.67 -7.83
CA SER A 253 3.43 -8.55 -8.63
C SER A 253 3.26 -8.99 -10.08
N VAL A 254 2.06 -8.81 -10.59
CA VAL A 254 1.77 -8.87 -12.03
C VAL A 254 1.84 -7.44 -12.53
N SER A 255 2.65 -7.18 -13.55
CA SER A 255 2.64 -5.90 -14.21
C SER A 255 3.08 -6.03 -15.65
N GLU A 256 2.13 -5.81 -16.55
CA GLU A 256 2.41 -5.44 -17.92
C GLU A 256 2.59 -3.92 -18.00
N GLY A 257 3.47 -3.45 -18.89
CA GLY A 257 3.69 -2.02 -19.12
C GLY A 257 5.14 -1.61 -18.99
N ALA A 258 5.36 -0.32 -18.68
CA ALA A 258 6.69 0.26 -18.79
C ALA A 258 7.56 -0.26 -17.66
N LEU A 259 8.80 -0.52 -18.02
CA LEU A 259 9.83 -0.96 -17.11
C LEU A 259 10.87 0.13 -16.98
N GLU A 260 11.39 0.28 -15.78
CA GLU A 260 12.56 1.09 -15.51
C GLU A 260 13.72 0.18 -15.12
N ARG A 261 14.89 0.45 -15.68
CA ARG A 261 16.05 -0.41 -15.48
C ARG A 261 16.97 0.16 -14.43
N TYR A 262 17.46 -0.72 -13.57
CA TYR A 262 18.46 -0.37 -12.57
C TYR A 262 19.64 -1.32 -12.68
N ARG A 263 20.85 -0.77 -12.66
CA ARG A 263 22.08 -1.55 -12.54
C ARG A 263 22.42 -1.73 -11.06
N VAL A 264 22.71 -2.97 -10.66
CA VAL A 264 23.12 -3.29 -9.30
C VAL A 264 24.62 -3.03 -9.14
N GLU A 265 24.97 -2.17 -8.19
CA GLU A 265 26.34 -1.96 -7.71
C GLU A 265 26.47 -2.57 -6.32
N LEU A 266 27.49 -3.39 -6.09
CA LEU A 266 27.72 -4.01 -4.78
C LEU A 266 28.66 -3.14 -3.94
N GLY A 267 28.27 -2.96 -2.67
CA GLY A 267 29.11 -2.41 -1.62
C GLY A 267 28.73 -3.04 -0.28
N LYS A 268 28.67 -2.25 0.79
CA LYS A 268 28.09 -2.70 2.08
C LYS A 268 26.59 -3.07 1.97
N ARG A 269 25.93 -2.58 0.92
CA ARG A 269 24.55 -2.82 0.53
C ARG A 269 24.50 -2.84 -1.01
N ALA A 270 23.46 -3.45 -1.57
CA ALA A 270 23.20 -3.39 -3.01
C ALA A 270 22.65 -2.00 -3.34
N VAL A 271 23.38 -1.23 -4.16
CA VAL A 271 22.96 0.08 -4.64
C VAL A 271 22.34 -0.09 -6.01
N LEU A 272 21.08 0.29 -6.20
CA LEU A 272 20.45 0.28 -7.51
C LEU A 272 20.67 1.65 -8.16
N ARG A 273 21.48 1.70 -9.21
CA ARG A 273 21.62 2.90 -10.04
C ARG A 273 20.62 2.83 -11.16
N ARG A 274 19.67 3.76 -11.17
CA ARG A 274 18.76 3.92 -12.29
C ARG A 274 19.59 4.12 -13.57
N GLN A 275 19.26 3.36 -14.61
CA GLN A 275 19.83 3.55 -15.92
C GLN A 275 19.05 4.67 -16.62
N PRO A 276 19.71 5.52 -17.42
CA PRO A 276 19.01 6.55 -18.18
C PRO A 276 17.86 5.94 -18.98
N SER A 277 16.65 6.40 -18.68
CA SER A 277 15.46 6.12 -19.46
C SER A 277 14.88 7.45 -19.94
N THR A 278 14.22 7.45 -21.10
CA THR A 278 13.46 8.61 -21.54
C THR A 278 12.52 9.04 -20.42
N SER A 279 12.52 10.33 -20.07
CA SER A 279 11.65 10.81 -19.00
C SER A 279 10.20 10.47 -19.38
N PRO A 280 9.44 9.79 -18.51
CA PRO A 280 8.01 9.58 -18.69
C PRO A 280 7.24 10.85 -19.12
N GLY A 281 7.64 11.99 -18.55
CA GLY A 281 7.09 13.30 -18.87
C GLY A 281 7.46 13.82 -20.26
N GLU A 282 8.62 13.45 -20.80
CA GLU A 282 9.00 13.79 -22.18
C GLU A 282 8.12 13.06 -23.19
N ALA A 283 7.86 11.77 -22.99
CA ALA A 283 6.92 11.03 -23.82
C ALA A 283 5.50 11.62 -23.73
N TRP A 284 5.06 12.06 -22.54
CA TRP A 284 3.76 12.73 -22.40
C TRP A 284 3.71 14.10 -23.09
N ARG A 285 4.80 14.88 -23.06
CA ARG A 285 4.89 16.18 -23.74
C ARG A 285 4.89 16.06 -25.26
N THR A 286 5.58 15.06 -25.79
CA THR A 286 5.85 14.95 -27.23
C THR A 286 4.90 13.98 -27.93
N GLN A 287 4.56 12.86 -27.30
CA GLN A 287 3.77 11.77 -27.87
C GLN A 287 2.79 11.17 -26.83
N PRO A 288 1.86 11.96 -26.28
CA PRO A 288 1.02 11.55 -25.16
C PRO A 288 0.16 10.30 -25.42
N GLY A 289 -0.22 10.03 -26.68
CA GLY A 289 -0.94 8.81 -27.06
C GLY A 289 -0.09 7.52 -26.98
N GLN A 290 1.24 7.63 -26.94
CA GLN A 290 2.16 6.49 -26.87
C GLN A 290 2.63 6.18 -25.44
N VAL A 291 2.38 7.07 -24.48
CA VAL A 291 2.71 6.84 -23.06
C VAL A 291 2.02 5.57 -22.59
N GLN A 292 2.75 4.66 -21.96
CA GLN A 292 2.20 3.39 -21.48
C GLN A 292 1.24 3.61 -20.30
N LEU A 293 0.30 2.68 -20.09
CA LEU A 293 -0.78 2.88 -19.12
C LEU A 293 -0.26 3.11 -17.69
N ASN A 294 0.61 2.24 -17.19
CA ASN A 294 1.16 2.34 -15.84
C ASN A 294 1.94 3.63 -15.60
N VAL A 295 2.63 4.14 -16.63
CA VAL A 295 3.30 5.44 -16.61
C VAL A 295 2.30 6.57 -16.46
N TYR A 296 1.24 6.55 -17.27
CA TYR A 296 0.17 7.54 -17.17
C TYR A 296 -0.48 7.52 -15.78
N GLN A 297 -0.79 6.34 -15.26
CA GLN A 297 -1.41 6.18 -13.94
C GLN A 297 -0.51 6.69 -12.81
N ALA A 298 0.80 6.47 -12.90
CA ALA A 298 1.74 7.03 -11.93
C ALA A 298 1.80 8.57 -12.00
N MET A 299 1.81 9.16 -13.21
CA MET A 299 1.76 10.63 -13.37
C MET A 299 0.46 11.21 -12.80
N LEU A 300 -0.66 10.51 -13.03
CA LEU A 300 -1.97 10.91 -12.52
C LEU A 300 -2.03 10.84 -10.99
N ASP A 301 -1.54 9.76 -10.39
CA ASP A 301 -1.53 9.55 -8.93
C ASP A 301 -0.77 10.69 -8.22
N GLU A 302 0.41 11.05 -8.72
CA GLU A 302 1.21 12.15 -8.19
C GLU A 302 0.52 13.52 -8.37
N ALA A 303 -0.02 13.79 -9.57
CA ALA A 303 -0.74 15.04 -9.81
C ALA A 303 -1.98 15.16 -8.90
N LEU A 304 -2.65 14.05 -8.63
CA LEU A 304 -3.75 13.98 -7.67
C LEU A 304 -3.28 14.22 -6.23
N CYS A 305 -2.14 13.68 -5.79
CA CYS A 305 -1.57 13.98 -4.47
C CYS A 305 -1.40 15.49 -4.25
N GLY A 306 -0.94 16.22 -5.28
CA GLY A 306 -0.74 17.66 -5.20
C GLY A 306 -2.05 18.48 -5.14
N GLN A 307 -3.12 18.00 -5.78
CA GLN A 307 -4.41 18.72 -5.83
C GLN A 307 -5.41 18.29 -4.75
N LEU A 308 -5.36 17.01 -4.38
CA LEU A 308 -6.26 16.35 -3.44
C LEU A 308 -5.41 15.55 -2.44
N PRO A 309 -4.73 16.23 -1.50
CA PRO A 309 -3.84 15.59 -0.55
C PRO A 309 -4.60 14.56 0.28
N GLY A 310 -4.04 13.35 0.35
CA GLY A 310 -4.67 12.21 0.99
C GLY A 310 -4.18 10.88 0.43
N ASP A 311 -4.45 9.78 1.14
CA ASP A 311 -3.90 8.47 0.81
C ASP A 311 -4.73 7.75 -0.25
N ALA A 312 -4.05 7.12 -1.21
CA ALA A 312 -4.66 6.13 -2.08
C ALA A 312 -4.97 4.88 -1.24
N LEU A 313 -6.26 4.60 -1.02
CA LEU A 313 -6.71 3.47 -0.21
C LEU A 313 -6.77 2.18 -1.02
N ALA A 314 -7.23 2.28 -2.27
CA ALA A 314 -7.45 1.13 -3.13
C ALA A 314 -7.39 1.52 -4.60
N GLU A 315 -7.09 0.53 -5.44
CA GLU A 315 -7.31 0.59 -6.87
C GLU A 315 -8.12 -0.63 -7.29
N TYR A 316 -9.17 -0.41 -8.06
CA TYR A 316 -10.00 -1.48 -8.60
C TYR A 316 -9.76 -1.61 -10.09
N PRO A 317 -9.34 -2.78 -10.59
CA PRO A 317 -9.20 -2.98 -12.02
C PRO A 317 -10.56 -2.87 -12.71
N SER A 318 -10.57 -2.35 -13.94
CA SER A 318 -11.75 -2.37 -14.79
C SER A 318 -12.22 -3.80 -15.01
N THR A 319 -13.54 -4.01 -15.04
CA THR A 319 -14.14 -5.28 -15.50
C THR A 319 -13.86 -5.55 -16.98
N HIS A 320 -13.32 -4.57 -17.72
CA HIS A 320 -12.90 -4.69 -19.11
C HIS A 320 -11.49 -4.12 -19.29
N PRO A 321 -10.43 -4.92 -19.08
CA PRO A 321 -9.05 -4.45 -19.11
C PRO A 321 -8.60 -3.93 -20.50
N GLY A 322 -9.31 -4.28 -21.58
CA GLY A 322 -9.02 -3.80 -22.93
C GLY A 322 -9.54 -2.39 -23.26
N ALA A 323 -10.29 -1.74 -22.35
CA ALA A 323 -10.90 -0.43 -22.60
C ALA A 323 -10.83 0.50 -21.37
N PRO A 324 -10.73 1.84 -21.58
CA PRO A 324 -10.83 2.82 -20.50
C PRO A 324 -12.16 2.72 -19.73
N PRO A 325 -12.20 3.08 -18.43
CA PRO A 325 -11.08 3.50 -17.59
C PRO A 325 -10.41 2.26 -16.97
N TYR A 326 -9.19 1.95 -17.39
CA TYR A 326 -8.50 0.69 -17.08
C TYR A 326 -8.48 0.31 -15.58
N ALA A 327 -8.56 1.31 -14.69
CA ALA A 327 -8.83 1.11 -13.27
C ALA A 327 -9.61 2.29 -12.66
N LEU A 328 -10.03 2.12 -11.41
CA LEU A 328 -10.60 3.15 -10.53
C LEU A 328 -9.69 3.34 -9.33
N LEU A 329 -9.29 4.57 -9.06
CA LEU A 329 -8.49 4.95 -7.90
C LEU A 329 -9.40 5.52 -6.81
N VAL A 330 -9.33 4.95 -5.60
CA VAL A 330 -10.05 5.45 -4.42
C VAL A 330 -9.07 6.07 -3.44
N ARG A 331 -9.33 7.32 -3.09
CA ARG A 331 -8.51 8.11 -2.17
C ARG A 331 -9.32 8.61 -0.99
N LYS A 332 -8.72 8.63 0.18
CA LYS A 332 -9.27 9.36 1.33
C LYS A 332 -8.85 10.82 1.22
N VAL A 333 -9.81 11.74 1.17
CA VAL A 333 -9.54 13.18 1.08
C VAL A 333 -10.30 13.88 2.20
N GLU A 334 -9.58 14.31 3.23
CA GLU A 334 -10.14 14.92 4.44
C GLU A 334 -11.21 14.01 5.11
N ARG A 335 -12.48 14.45 5.09
CA ARG A 335 -13.65 13.74 5.63
C ARG A 335 -14.49 13.05 4.55
N SER A 336 -13.96 12.93 3.34
CA SER A 336 -14.64 12.35 2.18
C SER A 336 -13.72 11.36 1.48
N TYR A 337 -14.28 10.68 0.48
CA TYR A 337 -13.57 9.77 -0.40
C TYR A 337 -13.69 10.30 -1.81
N ALA A 338 -12.59 10.30 -2.55
CA ALA A 338 -12.59 10.63 -3.95
C ALA A 338 -12.40 9.34 -4.76
N VAL A 339 -13.26 9.13 -5.74
CA VAL A 339 -13.15 8.01 -6.68
C VAL A 339 -12.92 8.61 -8.06
N PHE A 340 -11.79 8.27 -8.68
CA PHE A 340 -11.46 8.72 -10.03
C PHE A 340 -11.15 7.55 -10.93
N THR A 341 -11.46 7.70 -12.21
CA THR A 341 -10.91 6.85 -13.25
C THR A 341 -9.39 6.99 -13.29
N SER A 342 -8.73 5.91 -13.72
CA SER A 342 -7.29 5.83 -13.81
C SER A 342 -6.93 5.27 -15.18
N GLY A 343 -6.54 6.16 -16.10
CA GLY A 343 -6.20 5.82 -17.48
C GLY A 343 -7.20 6.28 -18.52
N PHE A 344 -8.24 7.02 -18.14
CA PHE A 344 -9.24 7.56 -19.07
C PHE A 344 -8.65 8.69 -19.91
N GLY A 345 -8.00 9.66 -19.27
CA GLY A 345 -7.42 10.84 -19.92
C GLY A 345 -6.14 10.57 -20.72
N ARG A 346 -5.69 9.31 -20.72
CA ARG A 346 -4.59 8.84 -21.57
C ARG A 346 -4.94 8.98 -23.05
N LYS A 347 -6.23 8.85 -23.42
CA LYS A 347 -6.72 9.07 -24.79
C LYS A 347 -7.34 10.46 -24.93
N VAL A 348 -7.28 11.01 -26.14
CA VAL A 348 -8.01 12.23 -26.48
C VAL A 348 -9.46 11.86 -26.71
N GLN A 349 -10.40 12.58 -26.10
CA GLN A 349 -11.81 12.41 -26.40
C GLN A 349 -12.14 13.03 -27.77
N PRO A 350 -13.01 12.41 -28.59
CA PRO A 350 -13.46 13.01 -29.84
C PRO A 350 -14.04 14.41 -29.62
N GLY A 351 -13.65 15.38 -30.45
CA GLY A 351 -14.07 16.79 -30.33
C GLY A 351 -13.44 17.56 -29.16
N GLY A 352 -12.56 16.93 -28.38
CA GLY A 352 -12.02 17.52 -27.15
C GLY A 352 -11.19 18.76 -27.37
N ASP A 353 -10.46 18.83 -28.50
CA ASP A 353 -9.71 20.04 -28.89
C ASP A 353 -10.63 21.24 -29.12
N MET A 354 -11.79 21.03 -29.76
CA MET A 354 -12.78 22.09 -29.99
C MET A 354 -13.43 22.56 -28.68
N ALA A 355 -13.58 21.66 -27.71
CA ALA A 355 -14.10 21.97 -26.38
C ALA A 355 -13.04 22.57 -25.43
N GLY A 356 -11.76 22.66 -25.84
CA GLY A 356 -10.66 23.08 -24.98
C GLY A 356 -10.32 22.07 -23.87
N LEU A 357 -10.86 20.86 -23.94
CA LEU A 357 -10.71 19.79 -22.95
C LEU A 357 -10.40 18.47 -23.66
N PRO A 358 -9.22 18.33 -24.28
CA PRO A 358 -8.89 17.15 -25.06
C PRO A 358 -8.87 15.87 -24.23
N ARG A 359 -8.61 15.96 -22.93
CA ARG A 359 -8.35 14.83 -22.05
C ARG A 359 -9.03 15.05 -20.71
N ILE A 360 -9.72 14.03 -20.23
CA ILE A 360 -10.46 14.08 -18.98
C ILE A 360 -10.21 12.84 -18.14
N GLU A 361 -10.26 12.96 -16.83
CA GLU A 361 -10.58 11.86 -15.93
C GLU A 361 -11.94 12.13 -15.31
N LEU A 362 -12.71 11.08 -15.08
CA LEU A 362 -14.03 11.14 -14.48
C LEU A 362 -13.95 10.69 -13.03
N GLY A 363 -14.73 11.32 -12.17
CA GLY A 363 -14.77 10.89 -10.77
C GLY A 363 -15.99 11.37 -10.02
N THR A 364 -15.97 11.19 -8.71
CA THR A 364 -16.94 11.80 -7.80
C THR A 364 -16.38 11.84 -6.38
N PHE A 365 -17.08 12.56 -5.51
CA PHE A 365 -16.81 12.57 -4.07
C PHE A 365 -17.91 11.83 -3.34
N LEU A 366 -17.51 10.95 -2.42
CA LEU A 366 -18.41 10.13 -1.61
C LEU A 366 -18.19 10.44 -0.13
N PRO A 367 -19.23 10.34 0.70
CA PRO A 367 -19.10 10.57 2.14
C PRO A 367 -18.53 9.35 2.88
N VAL A 368 -18.61 8.17 2.26
CA VAL A 368 -18.07 6.89 2.71
C VAL A 368 -17.54 6.14 1.48
N PRO A 369 -16.58 5.22 1.61
CA PRO A 369 -16.14 4.43 0.46
C PRO A 369 -17.27 3.46 0.08
N ASP A 370 -17.74 3.52 -1.16
CA ASP A 370 -18.82 2.68 -1.69
C ASP A 370 -18.38 2.07 -3.03
N PHE A 371 -18.28 0.74 -3.04
CA PHE A 371 -17.85 -0.04 -4.20
C PHE A 371 -18.84 0.01 -5.35
N GLU A 372 -20.14 0.05 -5.08
CA GLU A 372 -21.17 0.12 -6.12
C GLU A 372 -21.11 1.49 -6.80
N CYS A 373 -20.93 2.56 -6.01
CA CYS A 373 -20.70 3.90 -6.55
C CYS A 373 -19.41 3.95 -7.39
N ALA A 374 -18.33 3.29 -6.96
CA ALA A 374 -17.10 3.23 -7.75
C ALA A 374 -17.33 2.49 -9.09
N ALA A 375 -17.96 1.30 -9.06
CA ALA A 375 -18.29 0.54 -10.26
C ALA A 375 -19.19 1.32 -11.23
N LEU A 376 -20.11 2.13 -10.70
CA LEU A 376 -20.90 3.07 -11.48
C LEU A 376 -20.03 4.12 -12.18
N VAL A 377 -19.12 4.80 -11.47
CA VAL A 377 -18.21 5.79 -12.09
C VAL A 377 -17.47 5.15 -13.26
N GLY A 378 -16.98 3.92 -13.10
CA GLY A 378 -16.38 3.13 -14.17
C GLY A 378 -17.34 2.86 -15.34
N SER A 379 -18.59 2.52 -15.04
CA SER A 379 -19.63 2.27 -16.05
C SER A 379 -20.04 3.53 -16.82
N VAL A 380 -20.13 4.68 -16.15
CA VAL A 380 -20.41 5.98 -16.77
C VAL A 380 -19.27 6.39 -17.69
N ALA A 381 -18.02 6.27 -17.24
CA ALA A 381 -16.85 6.53 -18.07
C ALA A 381 -16.81 5.62 -19.31
N ARG A 382 -17.17 4.35 -19.16
CA ARG A 382 -17.31 3.43 -20.30
C ARG A 382 -18.44 3.82 -21.25
N PHE A 383 -19.60 4.23 -20.73
CA PHE A 383 -20.71 4.70 -21.56
C PHE A 383 -20.31 5.93 -22.38
N ILE A 384 -19.61 6.86 -21.74
CA ILE A 384 -19.01 8.06 -22.35
C ILE A 384 -18.04 7.66 -23.46
N PHE A 385 -17.16 6.68 -23.20
CA PHE A 385 -16.22 6.17 -24.20
C PHE A 385 -16.89 5.39 -25.34
N ALA A 386 -17.88 4.54 -25.05
CA ALA A 386 -18.60 3.80 -26.08
C ALA A 386 -19.41 4.71 -27.02
N ARG A 387 -19.75 5.92 -26.55
CA ARG A 387 -20.40 6.98 -27.33
C ARG A 387 -19.46 7.74 -28.26
N GLU A 388 -18.18 7.38 -28.38
CA GLU A 388 -17.19 7.96 -29.31
C GLU A 388 -17.63 8.03 -30.80
N ARG A 389 -18.78 7.45 -31.19
CA ARG A 389 -19.40 7.63 -32.51
C ARG A 389 -20.26 8.91 -32.66
N SER A 390 -20.56 9.65 -31.58
CA SER A 390 -21.17 10.98 -31.63
C SER A 390 -20.11 12.04 -31.29
N ALA A 391 -19.81 12.95 -32.22
CA ALA A 391 -18.62 13.80 -32.26
C ALA A 391 -18.47 14.89 -31.17
N GLU A 392 -19.23 14.85 -30.07
CA GLU A 392 -19.19 15.88 -29.03
C GLU A 392 -18.34 15.46 -27.83
N ALA A 393 -17.40 16.32 -27.45
CA ALA A 393 -16.59 16.16 -26.26
C ALA A 393 -17.35 16.53 -24.99
N PHE A 394 -17.06 15.78 -23.94
CA PHE A 394 -17.58 16.03 -22.61
C PHE A 394 -16.84 17.21 -21.95
N LYS A 395 -17.61 18.14 -21.41
CA LYS A 395 -17.14 19.38 -20.78
C LYS A 395 -17.98 19.72 -19.54
N PRO A 396 -17.50 20.66 -18.69
CA PRO A 396 -18.26 21.19 -17.57
C PRO A 396 -19.63 21.70 -18.03
N GLY A 397 -20.64 21.38 -17.24
CA GLY A 397 -22.03 21.72 -17.50
C GLY A 397 -22.79 20.69 -18.34
N ASP A 398 -22.09 19.75 -18.99
CA ASP A 398 -22.78 18.68 -19.72
C ASP A 398 -23.62 17.83 -18.78
N ARG A 399 -24.82 17.50 -19.25
CA ARG A 399 -25.80 16.69 -18.54
C ARG A 399 -25.72 15.25 -19.03
N LEU A 400 -25.72 14.32 -18.09
CA LEU A 400 -25.80 12.89 -18.37
C LEU A 400 -27.17 12.37 -17.93
N ASP A 401 -27.93 11.87 -18.90
CA ASP A 401 -29.24 11.25 -18.71
C ASP A 401 -29.09 9.79 -18.30
N LEU A 402 -28.60 9.61 -17.07
CA LEU A 402 -28.29 8.32 -16.47
C LEU A 402 -28.96 8.25 -15.09
N PRO A 403 -30.29 8.05 -15.04
CA PRO A 403 -31.01 7.99 -13.78
C PRO A 403 -30.58 6.77 -12.95
N MET A 404 -30.55 6.95 -11.64
CA MET A 404 -30.29 5.91 -10.66
C MET A 404 -31.31 5.98 -9.53
N SER A 405 -32.42 5.26 -9.75
CA SER A 405 -33.53 5.18 -8.81
C SER A 405 -33.10 4.75 -7.40
N LYS A 406 -32.15 3.80 -7.28
CA LYS A 406 -31.63 3.32 -5.99
C LYS A 406 -31.14 4.46 -5.07
N TYR A 407 -30.57 5.51 -5.66
CA TYR A 407 -29.99 6.65 -4.94
C TYR A 407 -30.83 7.93 -5.08
N GLY A 408 -32.03 7.87 -5.68
CA GLY A 408 -32.86 9.06 -5.92
C GLY A 408 -32.24 10.06 -6.91
N ILE A 409 -31.30 9.61 -7.75
CA ILE A 409 -30.58 10.46 -8.70
C ILE A 409 -31.31 10.41 -10.04
N ALA A 410 -31.73 11.56 -10.56
CA ALA A 410 -32.39 11.65 -11.88
C ALA A 410 -31.39 11.75 -13.04
N GLY A 411 -30.15 12.12 -12.74
CA GLY A 411 -29.02 12.09 -13.67
C GLY A 411 -27.86 12.88 -13.10
N PHE A 412 -26.92 13.28 -13.95
CA PHE A 412 -25.70 13.96 -13.50
C PHE A 412 -25.45 15.23 -14.31
N VAL A 413 -24.72 16.16 -13.70
CA VAL A 413 -24.00 17.21 -14.42
C VAL A 413 -22.51 17.04 -14.18
N LEU A 414 -21.71 17.33 -15.20
CA LEU A 414 -20.25 17.32 -15.10
C LEU A 414 -19.75 18.66 -14.55
N ALA A 415 -18.88 18.59 -13.54
CA ALA A 415 -18.19 19.77 -13.00
C ALA A 415 -16.69 19.57 -13.07
N GLN A 416 -15.94 20.57 -13.53
CA GLN A 416 -14.47 20.51 -13.46
C GLN A 416 -13.99 20.94 -12.09
N VAL A 417 -13.16 20.12 -11.46
CA VAL A 417 -12.62 20.38 -10.12
C VAL A 417 -11.14 20.69 -10.13
N ALA A 418 -10.43 20.25 -11.17
CA ALA A 418 -9.02 20.59 -11.36
C ALA A 418 -8.65 20.44 -12.84
N LEU A 419 -7.58 21.10 -13.22
CA LEU A 419 -6.88 20.88 -14.48
C LEU A 419 -5.48 20.38 -14.16
N LEU A 420 -5.25 19.07 -14.29
CA LEU A 420 -3.99 18.44 -13.93
C LEU A 420 -3.00 18.60 -15.07
N THR A 421 -1.95 19.39 -14.85
CA THR A 421 -0.82 19.42 -15.77
C THR A 421 0.13 18.28 -15.42
N LEU A 422 0.05 17.19 -16.18
CA LEU A 422 0.96 16.07 -16.01
C LEU A 422 2.29 16.44 -16.66
N TYR A 423 3.33 16.69 -15.87
CA TYR A 423 4.71 16.79 -16.37
C TYR A 423 4.98 17.86 -17.45
N GLY A 424 4.19 18.94 -17.45
CA GLY A 424 4.27 20.01 -18.46
C GLY A 424 3.81 19.58 -19.86
N GLY A 425 3.20 18.39 -20.00
CA GLY A 425 2.51 17.97 -21.21
C GLY A 425 1.04 18.39 -21.18
N PRO A 426 0.20 17.79 -22.05
CA PRO A 426 -1.21 18.13 -22.11
C PRO A 426 -1.88 17.99 -20.75
N ALA A 427 -2.74 18.95 -20.43
CA ALA A 427 -3.51 18.92 -19.22
C ALA A 427 -4.63 17.86 -19.31
N VAL A 428 -4.97 17.31 -18.16
CA VAL A 428 -6.08 16.36 -17.97
C VAL A 428 -7.09 17.00 -17.02
N ALA A 429 -8.29 17.29 -17.50
CA ALA A 429 -9.31 17.88 -16.65
C ALA A 429 -9.97 16.81 -15.77
N LEU A 430 -10.06 17.08 -14.48
CA LEU A 430 -10.84 16.25 -13.58
C LEU A 430 -12.30 16.70 -13.63
N LEU A 431 -13.13 15.91 -14.31
CA LEU A 431 -14.57 16.10 -14.33
C LEU A 431 -15.21 15.20 -13.28
N VAL A 432 -16.02 15.77 -12.40
CA VAL A 432 -16.78 15.00 -11.42
C VAL A 432 -18.24 14.92 -11.78
N LEU A 433 -18.82 13.75 -11.55
CA LEU A 433 -20.24 13.49 -11.58
C LEU A 433 -20.88 14.14 -10.35
N VAL A 434 -21.70 15.16 -10.59
CA VAL A 434 -22.53 15.80 -9.57
C VAL A 434 -23.95 15.23 -9.69
N PRO A 435 -24.43 14.47 -8.68
CA PRO A 435 -25.77 13.92 -8.71
C PRO A 435 -26.85 15.01 -8.71
N LEU A 436 -27.85 14.84 -9.56
CA LEU A 436 -29.02 15.72 -9.67
C LEU A 436 -30.25 15.03 -9.10
N THR A 437 -31.02 15.76 -8.29
CA THR A 437 -32.36 15.33 -7.85
C THR A 437 -33.37 15.38 -9.01
N ALA A 438 -34.53 14.77 -8.81
CA ALA A 438 -35.65 14.82 -9.78
C ALA A 438 -36.12 16.25 -10.09
N GLY A 439 -36.02 17.18 -9.13
CA GLY A 439 -36.36 18.59 -9.35
C GLY A 439 -35.26 19.37 -10.07
N GLU A 440 -33.99 19.08 -9.79
CA GLU A 440 -32.86 19.78 -10.38
C GLU A 440 -32.61 19.38 -11.83
N PHE A 441 -32.82 18.11 -12.17
CA PHE A 441 -32.55 17.60 -13.51
C PHE A 441 -33.29 18.36 -14.64
N PRO A 442 -34.62 18.58 -14.57
CA PRO A 442 -35.31 19.42 -15.55
C PRO A 442 -34.91 20.90 -15.43
N ALA A 443 -34.62 21.40 -14.23
CA ALA A 443 -34.19 22.78 -14.04
C ALA A 443 -32.85 23.06 -14.74
N VAL A 444 -31.86 22.18 -14.62
CA VAL A 444 -30.58 22.28 -15.33
C VAL A 444 -30.78 22.25 -16.84
N LYS A 445 -31.77 21.48 -17.34
CA LYS A 445 -32.12 21.46 -18.77
C LYS A 445 -32.70 22.78 -19.26
N LEU A 446 -33.49 23.47 -18.44
CA LEU A 446 -34.17 24.71 -18.82
C LEU A 446 -33.31 25.96 -18.60
N PHE A 447 -32.54 25.99 -17.51
CA PHE A 447 -31.84 27.19 -17.03
C PHE A 447 -30.31 27.07 -17.12
N GLY A 448 -29.78 25.92 -17.55
CA GLY A 448 -28.36 25.62 -17.58
C GLY A 448 -27.81 25.15 -16.23
N SER A 449 -26.59 24.60 -16.26
CA SER A 449 -25.89 24.02 -15.11
C SER A 449 -25.19 25.05 -14.21
N ASP A 450 -24.88 26.22 -14.73
CA ASP A 450 -23.92 27.15 -14.10
C ASP A 450 -24.42 27.73 -12.78
N SER A 451 -25.73 27.95 -12.66
CA SER A 451 -26.32 28.42 -11.41
C SER A 451 -26.20 27.35 -10.32
N LEU A 452 -26.50 26.09 -10.66
CA LEU A 452 -26.37 24.97 -9.75
C LEU A 452 -24.91 24.80 -9.31
N LEU A 453 -23.97 24.71 -10.25
CA LEU A 453 -22.55 24.48 -9.94
C LEU A 453 -21.97 25.59 -9.05
N ARG A 454 -22.30 26.87 -9.32
CA ARG A 454 -21.90 27.99 -8.45
C ARG A 454 -22.48 27.88 -7.04
N SER A 455 -23.72 27.42 -6.89
CA SER A 455 -24.35 27.25 -5.57
C SER A 455 -23.67 26.18 -4.68
N LEU A 456 -22.91 25.26 -5.28
CA LEU A 456 -22.18 24.22 -4.55
C LEU A 456 -20.88 24.73 -3.92
N GLY A 457 -20.46 25.95 -4.27
CA GLY A 457 -19.21 26.55 -3.83
C GLY A 457 -17.99 25.96 -4.53
N GLU A 458 -16.82 26.13 -3.91
CA GLU A 458 -15.52 25.70 -4.46
C GLU A 458 -14.71 24.90 -3.41
N GLY A 459 -13.63 24.25 -3.86
CA GLY A 459 -12.68 23.56 -2.99
C GLY A 459 -13.35 22.55 -2.05
N ALA A 460 -13.04 22.64 -0.75
CA ALA A 460 -13.58 21.72 0.26
C ALA A 460 -15.12 21.79 0.39
N ALA A 461 -15.71 22.98 0.23
CA ALA A 461 -17.16 23.16 0.32
C ALA A 461 -17.86 22.42 -0.82
N PHE A 462 -17.33 22.53 -2.04
CA PHE A 462 -17.80 21.80 -3.21
C PHE A 462 -17.73 20.28 -3.00
N ARG A 463 -16.57 19.76 -2.57
CA ARG A 463 -16.38 18.33 -2.30
C ARG A 463 -17.42 17.80 -1.30
N ALA A 464 -17.62 18.53 -0.20
CA ALA A 464 -18.60 18.17 0.81
C ALA A 464 -20.04 18.23 0.27
N ALA A 465 -20.36 19.21 -0.58
CA ALA A 465 -21.68 19.33 -1.20
C ALA A 465 -21.97 18.17 -2.17
N VAL A 466 -21.02 17.80 -3.03
CA VAL A 466 -21.12 16.64 -3.92
C VAL A 466 -21.27 15.35 -3.11
N ALA A 467 -20.44 15.14 -2.09
CA ALA A 467 -20.52 13.96 -1.24
C ALA A 467 -21.89 13.82 -0.54
N ARG A 468 -22.51 14.92 -0.11
CA ARG A 468 -23.87 14.88 0.49
C ARG A 468 -24.95 14.49 -0.51
N ARG A 469 -24.79 14.82 -1.80
CA ARG A 469 -25.76 14.47 -2.87
C ARG A 469 -25.79 12.98 -3.20
N TRP A 470 -24.80 12.20 -2.75
CA TRP A 470 -24.88 10.73 -2.81
C TRP A 470 -25.73 10.11 -1.69
N ARG A 471 -26.20 10.92 -0.73
CA ARG A 471 -27.11 10.52 0.36
C ARG A 471 -28.53 11.04 0.16
N LEU A 472 -28.94 11.34 -1.07
CA LEU A 472 -30.29 11.84 -1.32
C LEU A 472 -31.30 10.84 -0.74
N PRO A 473 -32.19 11.28 0.17
CA PRO A 473 -33.19 10.39 0.73
C PRO A 473 -34.08 9.85 -0.39
N GLN A 474 -34.45 8.57 -0.28
CA GLN A 474 -35.50 8.02 -1.12
C GLN A 474 -36.78 8.82 -0.81
N ALA A 475 -37.22 9.62 -1.78
CA ALA A 475 -38.47 10.37 -1.72
C ALA A 475 -39.64 9.46 -2.10
#